data_AF-A0A450YID0-F1
#
_entry.id   AF-A0A450YID0-F1
#
_cell.length_a   1.000
_cell.length_b   1.000
_cell.length_c   1.000
_cell.angle_alpha   90.00
_cell.angle_beta   90.00
_cell.angle_gamma   90.00
#
_symmetry.space_group_name_H-M   'P 1'
#
loop_
_entity.id
_entity.type
_entity.pdbx_description
1 polymer ?
#
loop_
_entity_poly.entity_id
_entity_poly.type
_entity_poly.pdbx_seq_one_letter_code
_entity_poly.pdbx_strand_id
1 'polypeptide(L)'
;MITHNHLDLLNRIKRHVSVELSSPHNDLLSLLGKFYKSFRYDRFSLSSVYDSKREMNALCDLLSKHLKVDIPRNTFPFCTENKNQYRRFIQRMVLKISKTIYEIVWNRASVLNLYTYELRHGSKAETVFLGNVDISDEDVLWKELLIFFMNTKSTSGYLEFLRGITPLDFDPELADDYLNCFQSDAAKALVIDELEHHYEELEEKGKRLELMGVIAAPNVVFDSQEDEEDICLAHTYQQGNRDP
;
A
#
# COMPACT_ATOMS: atom_id res chain seq x y z
N MET A 1 23.64 -1.37 24.70
CA MET A 1 23.10 -2.18 23.60
C MET A 1 23.24 -1.36 22.31
N ILE A 2 24.28 -1.61 21.53
CA ILE A 2 24.52 -0.91 20.25
C ILE A 2 23.87 -1.76 19.19
N THR A 3 22.62 -1.50 18.79
CA THR A 3 21.97 -2.44 17.87
C THR A 3 21.51 -1.84 16.57
N HIS A 4 21.05 -0.58 16.48
CA HIS A 4 20.70 0.04 15.19
C HIS A 4 21.26 1.46 15.06
N ASN A 5 22.31 1.61 14.25
CA ASN A 5 22.80 2.92 13.80
C ASN A 5 22.98 2.89 12.28
N HIS A 6 22.02 3.48 11.58
CA HIS A 6 22.02 3.52 10.12
C HIS A 6 23.21 4.29 9.53
N LEU A 7 23.69 5.33 10.22
CA LEU A 7 24.86 6.09 9.76
C LEU A 7 26.16 5.28 9.92
N ASP A 8 26.32 4.53 11.01
CA ASP A 8 27.49 3.67 11.17
C ASP A 8 27.52 2.57 10.10
N LEU A 9 26.36 1.98 9.78
CA LEU A 9 26.24 1.02 8.68
C LEU A 9 26.61 1.67 7.34
N LEU A 10 26.06 2.85 7.03
CA LEU A 10 26.38 3.58 5.81
C LEU A 10 27.87 3.91 5.72
N ASN A 11 28.49 4.33 6.82
CA ASN A 11 29.92 4.62 6.89
C ASN A 11 30.77 3.37 6.65
N ARG A 12 30.34 2.20 7.14
CA ARG A 12 31.00 0.92 6.85
C ARG A 12 30.90 0.57 5.36
N ILE A 13 29.73 0.75 4.75
CA ILE A 13 29.54 0.50 3.31
C ILE A 13 30.42 1.44 2.47
N LYS A 14 30.46 2.73 2.82
CA LYS A 14 31.28 3.75 2.14
C LYS A 14 32.78 3.47 2.14
N ARG A 15 33.28 2.63 3.06
CA ARG A 15 34.69 2.20 3.06
C ARG A 15 35.02 1.21 1.94
N HIS A 16 34.01 0.57 1.36
CA HIS A 16 34.18 -0.48 0.37
C HIS A 16 33.63 -0.11 -1.01
N VAL A 17 32.61 0.76 -1.07
CA VAL A 17 31.95 1.15 -2.32
C VAL A 17 31.62 2.64 -2.27
N SER A 18 31.67 3.32 -3.41
CA SER A 18 31.16 4.70 -3.51
C SER A 18 29.65 4.72 -3.33
N VAL A 19 29.13 5.63 -2.50
CA VAL A 19 27.69 5.72 -2.20
C VAL A 19 27.20 7.15 -2.38
N GLU A 20 26.30 7.34 -3.35
CA GLU A 20 25.73 8.64 -3.72
C GLU A 20 24.49 8.98 -2.89
N LEU A 21 24.71 9.35 -1.62
CA LEU A 21 23.66 9.87 -0.73
C LEU A 21 24.03 11.27 -0.22
N SER A 22 23.23 12.26 -0.62
CA SER A 22 23.38 13.67 -0.25
C SER A 22 22.95 13.96 1.20
N SER A 23 23.20 15.19 1.67
CA SER A 23 22.87 15.63 3.04
C SER A 23 21.43 15.32 3.50
N PRO A 24 20.36 15.56 2.71
CA PRO A 24 19.00 15.20 3.10
C PRO A 24 18.83 13.73 3.51
N HIS A 25 19.45 12.82 2.76
CA HIS A 25 19.40 11.38 3.05
C HIS A 25 20.11 11.05 4.37
N ASN A 26 21.28 11.64 4.61
CA ASN A 26 22.04 11.42 5.84
C ASN A 26 21.29 11.99 7.07
N ASP A 27 20.65 13.14 6.92
CA ASP A 27 19.84 13.74 7.98
C ASP A 27 18.62 12.87 8.32
N LEU A 28 17.96 12.29 7.31
CA LEU A 28 16.88 11.32 7.52
C LEU A 28 17.39 10.08 8.28
N LEU A 29 18.53 9.50 7.86
CA LEU A 29 19.12 8.34 8.55
C LEU A 29 19.51 8.67 9.99
N SER A 30 19.99 9.89 10.24
CA SER A 30 20.27 10.40 11.58
C SER A 30 19.00 10.49 12.42
N LEU A 31 17.92 11.04 11.85
CA LEU A 31 16.62 11.14 12.51
C LEU A 31 16.07 9.76 12.88
N LEU A 32 16.12 8.80 11.96
CA LEU A 32 15.71 7.40 12.22
C LEU A 32 16.56 6.75 13.32
N GLY A 33 17.87 6.99 13.32
CA GLY A 33 18.77 6.53 14.38
C GLY A 33 18.43 7.12 15.75
N LYS A 34 18.10 8.43 15.80
CA LYS A 34 17.64 9.09 17.03
C LYS A 34 16.29 8.54 17.49
N PHE A 35 15.35 8.35 16.55
CA PHE A 35 14.04 7.79 16.84
C PHE A 35 14.14 6.42 17.51
N TYR A 36 14.96 5.52 16.97
CA TYR A 36 15.14 4.19 17.54
C TYR A 36 15.81 4.21 18.93
N LYS A 37 16.83 5.07 19.12
CA LYS A 37 17.62 5.11 20.35
C LYS A 37 16.90 5.81 21.51
N SER A 38 16.23 6.93 21.24
CA SER A 38 15.60 7.76 22.28
C SER A 38 14.08 7.73 22.17
N PHE A 39 13.52 8.15 21.03
CA PHE A 39 12.10 8.48 20.97
C PHE A 39 11.17 7.28 21.23
N ARG A 40 11.53 6.09 20.70
CA ARG A 40 10.74 4.86 20.92
C ARG A 40 10.57 4.52 22.40
N TYR A 41 11.61 4.71 23.21
CA TYR A 41 11.61 4.35 24.63
C TYR A 41 11.18 5.52 25.51
N ASP A 42 11.43 6.75 25.08
CA ASP A 42 10.96 7.96 25.77
C ASP A 42 9.45 7.88 25.99
N ARG A 43 8.67 7.39 25.02
CA ARG A 43 7.20 7.21 25.14
C ARG A 43 6.77 6.42 26.38
N PHE A 44 7.61 5.55 26.93
CA PHE A 44 7.32 4.73 28.11
C PHE A 44 7.98 5.24 29.39
N SER A 45 8.63 6.40 29.34
CA SER A 45 9.28 7.04 30.48
C SER A 45 8.36 8.09 31.12
N LEU A 46 8.44 8.27 32.44
CA LEU A 46 7.63 9.27 33.17
C LEU A 46 7.88 10.72 32.70
N SER A 47 9.03 10.99 32.06
CA SER A 47 9.37 12.30 31.50
C SER A 47 8.69 12.61 30.17
N SER A 48 8.13 11.63 29.44
CA SER A 48 7.41 11.90 28.17
C SER A 48 6.05 12.54 28.34
N VAL A 49 5.45 12.44 29.54
CA VAL A 49 4.18 13.10 29.88
C VAL A 49 4.27 14.61 29.66
N TYR A 50 5.48 15.19 29.76
CA TYR A 50 5.74 16.61 29.59
C TYR A 50 6.22 17.01 28.18
N ASP A 51 6.56 16.08 27.29
CA ASP A 51 7.13 16.39 25.97
C ASP A 51 6.73 15.38 24.88
N SER A 52 5.42 15.21 24.69
CA SER A 52 4.84 14.28 23.71
C SER A 52 5.08 14.65 22.23
N LYS A 53 5.65 15.83 21.95
CA LYS A 53 5.79 16.39 20.60
C LYS A 53 7.20 16.31 20.01
N ARG A 54 8.19 15.74 20.71
CA ARG A 54 9.59 15.68 20.26
C ARG A 54 9.78 15.08 18.88
N GLU A 55 9.08 13.98 18.60
CA GLU A 55 9.17 13.27 17.33
C GLU A 55 8.62 14.10 16.18
N MET A 56 7.42 14.68 16.39
CA MET A 56 6.79 15.60 15.45
C MET A 56 7.72 16.79 15.17
N ASN A 57 8.26 17.42 16.22
CA ASN A 57 9.18 18.56 16.08
C ASN A 57 10.41 18.18 15.27
N ALA A 58 11.03 17.02 15.53
CA ALA A 58 12.21 16.56 14.82
C ALA A 58 11.93 16.26 13.33
N LEU A 59 10.75 15.72 13.01
CA LEU A 59 10.30 15.54 11.63
C LEU A 59 10.03 16.89 10.95
N CYS A 60 9.34 17.81 11.61
CA CYS A 60 9.09 19.16 11.10
C CYS A 60 10.40 19.91 10.87
N ASP A 61 11.39 19.79 11.76
CA ASP A 61 12.72 20.40 11.58
C ASP A 61 13.42 19.88 10.33
N LEU A 62 13.38 18.56 10.08
CA LEU A 62 13.93 17.96 8.87
C LEU A 62 13.26 18.54 7.61
N LEU A 63 11.92 18.59 7.61
CA LEU A 63 11.14 19.10 6.49
C LEU A 63 11.41 20.59 6.25
N SER A 64 11.34 21.42 7.31
CA SER A 64 11.61 22.85 7.24
C SER A 64 13.02 23.14 6.74
N LYS A 65 14.03 22.38 7.19
CA LYS A 65 15.43 22.54 6.75
C LYS A 65 15.60 22.33 5.25
N HIS A 66 15.06 21.23 4.71
CA HIS A 66 15.33 20.82 3.34
C HIS A 66 14.34 21.36 2.30
N LEU A 67 13.10 21.63 2.70
CA LEU A 67 12.08 22.24 1.84
C LEU A 67 12.02 23.76 1.97
N LYS A 68 12.74 24.35 2.95
CA LYS A 68 12.74 25.80 3.23
C LYS A 68 11.32 26.34 3.48
N VAL A 69 10.54 25.58 4.23
CA VAL A 69 9.16 25.90 4.60
C VAL A 69 9.05 26.14 6.09
N ASP A 70 8.21 27.08 6.48
CA ASP A 70 7.80 27.22 7.88
C ASP A 70 6.59 26.32 8.14
N ILE A 71 6.72 25.46 9.15
CA ILE A 71 5.68 24.49 9.52
C ILE A 71 5.18 24.90 10.91
N PRO A 72 3.94 25.41 11.02
CA PRO A 72 3.38 25.79 12.33
C PRO A 72 3.29 24.55 13.23
N ARG A 73 3.71 24.70 14.50
CA ARG A 73 3.87 23.57 15.44
C ARG A 73 2.86 23.54 16.58
N ASN A 74 2.05 24.59 16.71
CA ASN A 74 1.09 24.79 17.82
C ASN A 74 -0.10 25.66 17.38
N THR A 75 -0.63 25.45 16.19
CA THR A 75 -1.89 26.09 15.78
C THR A 75 -3.03 25.35 16.46
N PHE A 76 -3.40 25.75 17.66
CA PHE A 76 -4.73 25.41 18.18
C PHE A 76 -5.71 26.49 17.67
N PRO A 77 -6.89 26.14 17.12
CA PRO A 77 -7.50 24.81 17.00
C PRO A 77 -7.12 24.03 15.73
N PHE A 78 -6.33 24.60 14.82
CA PHE A 78 -6.09 24.02 13.49
C PHE A 78 -4.84 23.13 13.40
N CYS A 79 -5.06 21.83 13.21
CA CYS A 79 -3.98 20.87 12.92
C CYS A 79 -3.16 21.29 11.68
N THR A 80 -1.85 21.06 11.74
CA THR A 80 -0.97 21.30 10.61
C THR A 80 -1.24 20.29 9.50
N GLU A 81 -1.71 20.78 8.36
CA GLU A 81 -2.04 19.95 7.20
C GLU A 81 -0.79 19.23 6.66
N ASN A 82 -0.93 17.92 6.42
CA ASN A 82 0.12 17.13 5.79
C ASN A 82 0.09 17.29 4.26
N LYS A 83 0.73 18.35 3.77
CA LYS A 83 0.79 18.66 2.34
C LYS A 83 1.51 17.56 1.55
N ASN A 84 1.03 17.32 0.32
CA ASN A 84 1.62 16.36 -0.62
C ASN A 84 3.13 16.55 -0.84
N GLN A 85 3.64 17.79 -0.75
CA GLN A 85 5.07 18.07 -0.87
C GLN A 85 5.91 17.38 0.23
N TYR A 86 5.40 17.27 1.46
CA TYR A 86 6.09 16.65 2.58
C TYR A 86 6.17 15.14 2.37
N ARG A 87 5.03 14.54 2.02
CA ARG A 87 4.92 13.12 1.66
C ARG A 87 5.88 12.75 0.53
N ARG A 88 5.85 13.50 -0.58
CA ARG A 88 6.75 13.28 -1.74
C ARG A 88 8.22 13.47 -1.39
N PHE A 89 8.55 14.37 -0.47
CA PHE A 89 9.93 14.56 -0.03
C PHE A 89 10.44 13.34 0.75
N ILE A 90 9.69 12.88 1.76
CA ILE A 90 10.05 11.66 2.52
C ILE A 90 10.12 10.45 1.60
N GLN A 91 9.13 10.25 0.74
CA GLN A 91 9.08 9.15 -0.22
C GLN A 91 10.33 9.10 -1.11
N ARG A 92 10.72 10.22 -1.72
CA ARG A 92 11.92 10.29 -2.57
C ARG A 92 13.19 9.93 -1.80
N MET A 93 13.34 10.40 -0.56
CA MET A 93 14.50 10.06 0.25
C MET A 93 14.55 8.58 0.60
N VAL A 94 13.43 8.01 1.04
CA VAL A 94 13.34 6.58 1.39
C VAL A 94 13.65 5.71 0.18
N LEU A 95 13.01 5.99 -0.97
CA LEU A 95 13.25 5.24 -2.21
C LEU A 95 14.71 5.35 -2.66
N LYS A 96 15.30 6.56 -2.65
CA LYS A 96 16.71 6.74 -3.05
C LYS A 96 17.65 5.97 -2.13
N ILE A 97 17.44 6.00 -0.81
CA ILE A 97 18.25 5.23 0.14
C ILE A 97 18.08 3.72 -0.12
N SER A 98 16.84 3.23 -0.14
CA SER A 98 16.55 1.80 -0.32
C SER A 98 17.14 1.26 -1.61
N LYS A 99 16.93 1.94 -2.74
CA LYS A 99 17.46 1.55 -4.05
C LYS A 99 18.98 1.54 -4.07
N THR A 100 19.61 2.61 -3.56
CA THR A 100 21.09 2.70 -3.53
C THR A 100 21.71 1.57 -2.71
N ILE A 101 21.14 1.24 -1.54
CA ILE A 101 21.64 0.15 -0.70
C ILE A 101 21.37 -1.21 -1.35
N TYR A 102 20.17 -1.39 -1.93
CA TYR A 102 19.81 -2.63 -2.62
C TYR A 102 20.73 -2.93 -3.81
N GLU A 103 21.02 -1.94 -4.65
CA GLU A 103 21.95 -2.08 -5.78
C GLU A 103 23.35 -2.52 -5.33
N ILE A 104 23.84 -2.00 -4.20
CA ILE A 104 25.13 -2.42 -3.63
C ILE A 104 25.09 -3.89 -3.21
N VAL A 105 24.02 -4.31 -2.53
CA VAL A 105 23.84 -5.69 -2.09
C VAL A 105 23.72 -6.63 -3.28
N TRP A 106 22.89 -6.27 -4.26
CA TRP A 106 22.67 -7.03 -5.49
C TRP A 106 23.98 -7.23 -6.26
N ASN A 107 24.70 -6.14 -6.55
CA ASN A 107 25.98 -6.20 -7.26
C ASN A 107 26.99 -7.09 -6.53
N ARG A 108 27.12 -6.96 -5.20
CA ARG A 108 28.08 -7.74 -4.44
C ARG A 108 27.71 -9.21 -4.36
N ALA A 109 26.44 -9.53 -4.12
CA ALA A 109 25.96 -10.90 -4.02
C ALA A 109 26.00 -11.60 -5.38
N SER A 110 25.67 -10.92 -6.48
CA SER A 110 25.79 -11.44 -7.84
C SER A 110 27.23 -11.83 -8.19
N VAL A 111 28.22 -10.97 -7.88
CA VAL A 111 29.65 -11.29 -8.06
C VAL A 111 30.09 -12.51 -7.26
N LEU A 112 29.47 -12.75 -6.10
CA LEU A 112 29.75 -13.90 -5.25
C LEU A 112 28.91 -15.14 -5.61
N ASN A 113 28.08 -15.07 -6.65
CA ASN A 113 27.09 -16.09 -7.02
C ASN A 113 26.18 -16.49 -5.83
N LEU A 114 25.74 -15.49 -5.07
CA LEU A 114 24.80 -15.62 -3.96
C LEU A 114 23.45 -15.02 -4.34
N TYR A 115 22.37 -15.71 -4.02
CA TYR A 115 21.00 -15.31 -4.38
C TYR A 115 20.25 -14.59 -3.25
N THR A 116 20.97 -14.03 -2.27
CA THR A 116 20.37 -13.38 -1.09
C THR A 116 19.72 -12.02 -1.40
N TYR A 117 19.72 -11.59 -2.66
CA TYR A 117 19.08 -10.36 -3.14
C TYR A 117 17.72 -10.62 -3.80
N GLU A 118 17.32 -11.88 -3.96
CA GLU A 118 16.06 -12.25 -4.61
C GLU A 118 14.86 -11.68 -3.84
N LEU A 119 13.95 -11.07 -4.60
CA LEU A 119 12.71 -10.53 -4.08
C LEU A 119 11.56 -11.36 -4.63
N ARG A 120 10.53 -11.55 -3.81
CA ARG A 120 9.30 -12.19 -4.26
C ARG A 120 8.60 -11.27 -5.26
N HIS A 121 8.26 -11.81 -6.43
CA HIS A 121 7.49 -11.08 -7.44
C HIS A 121 6.13 -10.62 -6.88
N GLY A 122 5.73 -9.38 -7.21
CA GLY A 122 4.53 -8.71 -6.73
C GLY A 122 4.58 -8.28 -5.26
N SER A 123 5.73 -8.37 -4.58
CA SER A 123 5.84 -7.97 -3.18
C SER A 123 6.09 -6.47 -3.02
N LYS A 124 5.64 -5.89 -1.90
CA LYS A 124 5.97 -4.50 -1.54
C LYS A 124 7.48 -4.24 -1.53
N ALA A 125 8.29 -5.25 -1.20
CA ALA A 125 9.75 -5.14 -1.23
C ALA A 125 10.28 -4.96 -2.65
N GLU A 126 9.73 -5.71 -3.61
CA GLU A 126 10.03 -5.54 -5.04
C GLU A 126 9.68 -4.12 -5.51
N THR A 127 8.49 -3.62 -5.15
CA THR A 127 8.06 -2.25 -5.46
C THR A 127 9.02 -1.19 -4.91
N VAL A 128 9.49 -1.35 -3.66
CA VAL A 128 10.37 -0.35 -3.01
C VAL A 128 11.82 -0.43 -3.49
N PHE A 129 12.34 -1.63 -3.74
CA PHE A 129 13.76 -1.84 -4.09
C PHE A 129 14.03 -1.80 -5.59
N LEU A 130 13.14 -2.35 -6.42
CA LEU A 130 13.27 -2.40 -7.88
C LEU A 130 12.38 -1.37 -8.58
N GLY A 131 11.21 -1.09 -8.01
CA GLY A 131 10.19 -0.26 -8.64
C GLY A 131 10.58 1.22 -8.74
N ASN A 132 10.08 1.86 -9.80
CA ASN A 132 9.94 3.32 -9.90
C ASN A 132 8.51 3.76 -9.54
N VAL A 133 7.74 2.91 -8.84
CA VAL A 133 6.32 3.14 -8.61
C VAL A 133 6.14 4.32 -7.66
N ASP A 134 5.35 5.30 -8.08
CA ASP A 134 4.89 6.34 -7.17
C ASP A 134 3.81 5.71 -6.28
N ILE A 135 4.03 5.68 -4.97
CA ILE A 135 3.04 5.19 -3.98
C ILE A 135 1.71 5.98 -4.12
N SER A 136 1.73 7.18 -4.72
CA SER A 136 0.48 7.87 -5.07
C SER A 136 -0.33 7.22 -6.17
N ASP A 137 0.27 6.43 -7.05
CA ASP A 137 -0.45 5.72 -8.12
C ASP A 137 -1.32 4.60 -7.54
N GLU A 138 -0.93 3.97 -6.43
CA GLU A 138 -1.78 2.97 -5.73
C GLU A 138 -3.08 3.61 -5.23
N ASP A 139 -3.02 4.87 -4.74
CA ASP A 139 -4.21 5.60 -4.28
C ASP A 139 -5.15 6.00 -5.44
N VAL A 140 -4.59 6.25 -6.62
CA VAL A 140 -5.39 6.50 -7.82
C VAL A 140 -5.99 5.19 -8.34
N LEU A 141 -5.21 4.11 -8.34
CA LEU A 141 -5.59 2.81 -8.89
C LEU A 141 -6.87 2.27 -8.27
N TRP A 142 -6.97 2.23 -6.93
CA TRP A 142 -8.17 1.66 -6.30
C TRP A 142 -9.42 2.50 -6.58
N LYS A 143 -9.29 3.83 -6.70
CA LYS A 143 -10.40 4.74 -7.03
C LYS A 143 -10.88 4.52 -8.45
N GLU A 144 -9.95 4.40 -9.40
CA GLU A 144 -10.27 4.09 -10.80
C GLU A 144 -10.91 2.70 -10.93
N LEU A 145 -10.41 1.70 -10.20
CA LEU A 145 -11.02 0.37 -10.16
C LEU A 145 -12.44 0.42 -9.55
N LEU A 146 -12.66 1.18 -8.48
CA LEU A 146 -13.99 1.37 -7.90
C LEU A 146 -14.96 1.99 -8.92
N ILE A 147 -14.54 3.07 -9.58
CA ILE A 147 -15.32 3.73 -10.64
C ILE A 147 -15.60 2.75 -11.78
N PHE A 148 -14.62 1.97 -12.19
CA PHE A 148 -14.76 0.94 -13.21
C PHE A 148 -15.83 -0.09 -12.81
N PHE A 149 -15.72 -0.69 -11.61
CA PHE A 149 -16.68 -1.71 -11.16
C PHE A 149 -18.09 -1.15 -11.00
N MET A 150 -18.25 0.09 -10.57
CA MET A 150 -19.56 0.72 -10.41
C MET A 150 -20.22 1.14 -11.72
N ASN A 151 -19.43 1.58 -12.71
CA ASN A 151 -19.98 2.26 -13.90
C ASN A 151 -19.79 1.50 -15.22
N THR A 152 -19.01 0.41 -15.24
CA THR A 152 -18.81 -0.35 -16.46
C THR A 152 -20.13 -0.97 -16.95
N LYS A 153 -20.44 -0.75 -18.22
CA LYS A 153 -21.61 -1.33 -18.89
C LYS A 153 -21.32 -2.72 -19.46
N SER A 154 -20.05 -2.99 -19.77
CA SER A 154 -19.62 -4.30 -20.19
C SER A 154 -19.86 -5.30 -19.07
N THR A 155 -20.23 -6.52 -19.45
CA THR A 155 -20.51 -7.59 -18.51
C THR A 155 -19.54 -8.74 -18.75
N SER A 156 -19.38 -9.56 -17.74
CA SER A 156 -18.69 -10.85 -17.79
C SER A 156 -19.33 -11.72 -16.73
N GLY A 157 -19.19 -13.05 -16.80
CA GLY A 157 -19.75 -13.93 -15.76
C GLY A 157 -19.33 -13.50 -14.35
N TYR A 158 -18.10 -12.99 -14.19
CA TYR A 158 -17.59 -12.45 -12.93
C TYR A 158 -18.31 -11.16 -12.50
N LEU A 159 -18.54 -10.23 -13.42
CA LEU A 159 -19.25 -8.98 -13.10
C LEU A 159 -20.74 -9.22 -12.84
N GLU A 160 -21.36 -10.19 -13.50
CA GLU A 160 -22.74 -10.60 -13.24
C GLU A 160 -22.87 -11.23 -11.86
N PHE A 161 -21.96 -12.14 -11.53
CA PHE A 161 -21.86 -12.70 -10.19
C PHE A 161 -21.77 -11.61 -9.13
N LEU A 162 -20.84 -10.65 -9.29
CA LEU A 162 -20.69 -9.55 -8.33
C LEU A 162 -21.95 -8.67 -8.21
N ARG A 163 -22.57 -8.29 -9.33
CA ARG A 163 -23.79 -7.47 -9.35
C ARG A 163 -25.00 -8.21 -8.77
N GLY A 164 -25.01 -9.54 -8.81
CA GLY A 164 -26.05 -10.38 -8.22
C GLY A 164 -25.99 -10.49 -6.69
N ILE A 165 -24.90 -10.05 -6.06
CA ILE A 165 -24.77 -10.09 -4.60
C ILE A 165 -25.47 -8.89 -3.98
N THR A 166 -26.49 -9.14 -3.14
CA THR A 166 -27.13 -8.08 -2.36
C THR A 166 -26.12 -7.44 -1.38
N PRO A 167 -25.95 -6.10 -1.39
CA PRO A 167 -25.07 -5.41 -0.45
C PRO A 167 -25.57 -5.53 0.99
N LEU A 168 -24.68 -5.31 1.97
CA LEU A 168 -25.08 -5.10 3.36
C LEU A 168 -25.66 -3.70 3.53
N ASP A 169 -26.45 -3.48 4.60
CA ASP A 169 -27.15 -2.23 4.88
C ASP A 169 -26.24 -1.17 5.53
N PHE A 170 -25.09 -0.91 4.91
CA PHE A 170 -24.17 0.15 5.33
C PHE A 170 -24.79 1.53 5.13
N ASP A 171 -24.54 2.45 6.06
CA ASP A 171 -25.12 3.80 6.04
C ASP A 171 -24.53 4.66 4.91
N PRO A 172 -25.32 5.07 3.90
CA PRO A 172 -24.83 5.94 2.83
C PRO A 172 -24.25 7.28 3.31
N GLU A 173 -24.67 7.78 4.48
CA GLU A 173 -24.13 9.02 5.06
C GLU A 173 -22.67 8.87 5.53
N LEU A 174 -22.21 7.63 5.76
CA LEU A 174 -20.84 7.29 6.19
C LEU A 174 -19.94 6.80 5.04
N ALA A 175 -20.36 6.99 3.79
CA ALA A 175 -19.62 6.53 2.61
C ALA A 175 -18.15 6.98 2.59
N ASP A 176 -17.87 8.23 3.00
CA ASP A 176 -16.50 8.75 3.08
C ASP A 176 -15.64 7.96 4.08
N ASP A 177 -16.21 7.55 5.21
CA ASP A 177 -15.52 6.76 6.22
C ASP A 177 -15.26 5.32 5.74
N TYR A 178 -16.21 4.72 5.02
CA TYR A 178 -16.02 3.41 4.40
C TYR A 178 -14.95 3.45 3.30
N LEU A 179 -14.89 4.51 2.50
CA LEU A 179 -13.84 4.68 1.49
C LEU A 179 -12.45 4.78 2.13
N ASN A 180 -12.34 5.36 3.33
CA ASN A 180 -11.06 5.43 4.06
C ASN A 180 -10.51 4.06 4.47
N CYS A 181 -11.35 3.01 4.54
CA CYS A 181 -10.91 1.64 4.82
C CYS A 181 -9.96 1.07 3.77
N PHE A 182 -10.02 1.54 2.52
CA PHE A 182 -9.09 1.10 1.47
C PHE A 182 -7.67 1.64 1.67
N GLN A 183 -7.52 2.74 2.43
CA GLN A 183 -6.23 3.40 2.65
C GLN A 183 -5.58 3.04 3.99
N SER A 184 -6.37 2.67 5.00
CA SER A 184 -5.89 2.56 6.38
C SER A 184 -6.44 1.33 7.09
N ASP A 185 -5.55 0.48 7.62
CA ASP A 185 -5.94 -0.64 8.48
C ASP A 185 -6.59 -0.16 9.79
N ALA A 186 -6.25 1.04 10.27
CA ALA A 186 -6.90 1.64 11.43
C ALA A 186 -8.34 2.06 11.12
N ALA A 187 -8.63 2.51 9.89
CA ALA A 187 -9.99 2.82 9.48
C ALA A 187 -10.85 1.56 9.38
N LYS A 188 -10.28 0.45 8.88
CA LYS A 188 -10.97 -0.87 8.87
C LYS A 188 -11.44 -1.28 10.26
N ALA A 189 -10.62 -1.07 11.29
CA ALA A 189 -11.00 -1.41 12.66
C ALA A 189 -12.23 -0.64 13.17
N LEU A 190 -12.54 0.54 12.61
CA LEU A 190 -13.73 1.31 12.98
C LEU A 190 -15.01 0.79 12.30
N VAL A 191 -14.87 0.11 11.17
CA VAL A 191 -16.00 -0.39 10.36
C VAL A 191 -16.24 -1.89 10.58
N ILE A 192 -15.26 -2.61 11.12
CA ILE A 192 -15.39 -4.04 11.44
C ILE A 192 -16.55 -4.32 12.40
N ASP A 193 -16.74 -3.48 13.42
CA ASP A 193 -17.83 -3.68 14.39
C ASP A 193 -19.21 -3.59 13.70
N GLU A 194 -19.37 -2.68 12.75
CA GLU A 194 -20.59 -2.56 11.95
C GLU A 194 -20.77 -3.76 11.01
N LEU A 195 -19.69 -4.20 10.36
CA LEU A 195 -19.69 -5.42 9.55
C LEU A 195 -20.13 -6.63 10.38
N GLU A 196 -19.58 -6.81 11.59
CA GLU A 196 -19.94 -7.90 12.49
C GLU A 196 -21.43 -7.86 12.85
N HIS A 197 -21.94 -6.67 13.19
CA HIS A 197 -23.37 -6.47 13.47
C HIS A 197 -24.24 -6.88 12.27
N HIS A 198 -23.92 -6.39 11.06
CA HIS A 198 -24.64 -6.77 9.84
C HIS A 198 -24.64 -8.29 9.59
N TYR A 199 -23.54 -8.97 9.90
CA TYR A 199 -23.44 -10.43 9.78
C TYR A 199 -24.22 -11.20 10.85
N GLU A 200 -24.44 -10.62 12.03
CA GLU A 200 -25.27 -11.21 13.08
C GLU A 200 -26.77 -11.14 12.76
N GLU A 201 -27.20 -10.11 12.04
CA GLU A 201 -28.60 -9.94 11.62
C GLU A 201 -28.98 -10.81 10.41
N LEU A 202 -28.01 -11.38 9.71
CA LEU A 202 -28.25 -12.26 8.57
C LEU A 202 -28.65 -13.68 9.00
N GLU A 203 -29.81 -14.15 8.52
CA GLU A 203 -30.28 -15.52 8.75
C GLU A 203 -29.30 -16.59 8.21
N GLU A 204 -28.68 -16.36 7.04
CA GLU A 204 -27.79 -17.30 6.37
C GLU A 204 -26.34 -16.80 6.24
N LYS A 205 -25.77 -16.28 7.33
CA LYS A 205 -24.39 -15.76 7.35
C LYS A 205 -23.33 -16.71 6.77
N GLY A 206 -23.50 -18.02 6.97
CA GLY A 206 -22.58 -19.04 6.45
C GLY A 206 -22.49 -19.05 4.93
N LYS A 207 -23.64 -19.02 4.24
CA LYS A 207 -23.67 -18.98 2.78
C LYS A 207 -23.08 -17.69 2.23
N ARG A 208 -23.31 -16.56 2.91
CA ARG A 208 -22.69 -15.28 2.53
C ARG A 208 -21.18 -15.33 2.66
N LEU A 209 -20.63 -15.92 3.73
CA LEU A 209 -19.18 -16.06 3.89
C LEU A 209 -18.56 -16.95 2.80
N GLU A 210 -19.23 -18.05 2.45
CA GLU A 210 -18.80 -18.91 1.33
C GLU A 210 -18.78 -18.11 0.02
N LEU A 211 -19.84 -17.34 -0.26
CA LEU A 211 -19.93 -16.46 -1.43
C LEU A 211 -18.79 -15.43 -1.47
N MET A 212 -18.49 -14.78 -0.34
CA MET A 212 -17.38 -13.82 -0.24
C MET A 212 -16.03 -14.49 -0.47
N GLY A 213 -15.87 -15.75 -0.06
CA GLY A 213 -14.63 -16.51 -0.27
C GLY A 213 -14.35 -16.87 -1.73
N VAL A 214 -15.35 -16.80 -2.61
CA VAL A 214 -15.20 -17.02 -4.06
C VAL A 214 -14.58 -15.81 -4.75
N ILE A 215 -14.79 -14.60 -4.21
CA ILE A 215 -14.25 -13.35 -4.77
C ILE A 215 -12.72 -13.39 -4.73
N ALA A 216 -12.08 -13.17 -5.88
CA ALA A 216 -10.63 -13.22 -6.08
C ALA A 216 -9.97 -14.59 -5.80
N ALA A 217 -10.75 -15.68 -5.72
CA ALA A 217 -10.20 -17.02 -5.59
C ALA A 217 -9.47 -17.45 -6.89
N PRO A 218 -8.23 -17.96 -6.82
CA PRO A 218 -7.37 -18.17 -8.01
C PRO A 218 -7.84 -19.28 -8.97
N ASN A 219 -8.82 -20.10 -8.58
CA ASN A 219 -9.26 -21.28 -9.33
C ASN A 219 -10.77 -21.28 -9.60
N VAL A 220 -11.39 -20.11 -9.65
CA VAL A 220 -12.82 -19.97 -9.96
C VAL A 220 -12.97 -19.31 -11.32
N VAL A 221 -13.68 -19.98 -12.22
CA VAL A 221 -14.03 -19.48 -13.55
C VAL A 221 -15.51 -19.16 -13.55
N PHE A 222 -15.87 -18.06 -14.19
CA PHE A 222 -17.25 -17.62 -14.35
C PHE A 222 -17.54 -17.59 -15.83
N ASP A 223 -18.28 -18.58 -16.30
CA ASP A 223 -18.72 -18.66 -17.69
C ASP A 223 -19.70 -17.51 -17.96
N SER A 224 -19.57 -16.85 -19.11
CA SER A 224 -20.57 -15.90 -19.58
C SER A 224 -21.52 -16.60 -20.55
N GLN A 225 -22.81 -16.24 -20.55
CA GLN A 225 -23.77 -16.79 -21.51
C GLN A 225 -23.40 -16.48 -22.97
N GLU A 226 -22.56 -15.45 -23.21
CA GLU A 226 -22.01 -15.12 -24.53
C GLU A 226 -20.98 -16.17 -25.02
N ASP A 227 -20.36 -16.95 -24.13
CA ASP A 227 -19.38 -17.98 -24.50
C ASP A 227 -20.03 -19.27 -25.08
N GLU A 228 -21.34 -19.48 -24.86
CA GLU A 228 -22.08 -20.65 -25.38
C GLU A 228 -22.62 -20.45 -26.81
N GLU A 229 -22.88 -19.20 -27.23
CA GLU A 229 -23.41 -18.91 -28.58
C GLU A 229 -22.36 -19.14 -29.67
N ASP A 230 -21.08 -18.90 -29.39
CA ASP A 230 -19.98 -19.13 -30.34
C ASP A 230 -19.71 -20.62 -30.60
N ILE A 231 -20.07 -21.51 -29.67
CA ILE A 231 -19.94 -22.97 -29.86
C ILE A 231 -21.08 -23.51 -30.73
N CYS A 232 -22.29 -22.95 -30.63
CA CYS A 232 -23.43 -23.37 -31.45
C CYS A 232 -23.33 -22.89 -32.92
N LEU A 233 -22.68 -21.74 -33.16
CA LEU A 233 -22.44 -21.24 -34.52
C LEU A 233 -21.38 -22.05 -35.28
N ALA A 234 -20.40 -22.65 -34.59
CA ALA A 234 -19.39 -23.49 -35.24
C ALA A 234 -19.97 -24.83 -35.77
N HIS A 235 -21.03 -25.36 -35.14
CA HIS A 235 -21.66 -26.62 -35.56
C HIS A 235 -22.64 -26.48 -36.74
N THR A 236 -23.20 -25.30 -36.96
CA THR A 236 -24.12 -25.06 -38.09
C THR A 236 -23.39 -24.82 -39.42
N TYR A 237 -22.15 -24.33 -39.39
CA TYR A 237 -21.34 -24.12 -40.61
C TYR A 237 -20.72 -25.40 -41.21
N GLN A 238 -20.72 -26.54 -40.50
CA GLN A 238 -20.14 -27.79 -41.01
C GLN A 238 -21.12 -28.75 -41.71
N GLN A 239 -22.43 -28.43 -41.76
CA GLN A 239 -23.42 -29.29 -42.44
C GLN A 239 -23.84 -28.82 -43.84
N GLY A 240 -23.28 -27.73 -44.36
CA GLY A 240 -23.71 -27.11 -45.63
C GLY A 240 -23.00 -27.55 -46.92
N ASN A 241 -21.98 -28.42 -46.88
CA ASN A 241 -21.23 -28.83 -48.08
C ASN A 241 -21.08 -30.35 -48.19
N ARG A 242 -22.14 -31.00 -48.67
CA ARG A 242 -22.14 -32.29 -49.38
C ARG A 242 -23.26 -32.19 -50.41
N ASP A 243 -22.99 -31.85 -51.67
CA ASP A 243 -22.65 -32.75 -52.80
C ASP A 243 -23.55 -32.25 -53.97
N PRO A 244 -23.34 -32.65 -55.25
CA PRO A 244 -22.41 -33.64 -55.80
C PRO A 244 -21.36 -33.08 -56.79
#